data_AF-A0A1A2N2K9-F1
#
_entry.id   AF-A0A1A2N2K9-F1
#
_cell.length_a   1.000
_cell.length_b   1.000
_cell.length_c   1.000
_cell.angle_alpha   90.00
_cell.angle_beta   90.00
_cell.angle_gamma   90.00
#
_symmetry.space_group_name_H-M   'P 1'
#
loop_
_entity.id
_entity.type
_entity.pdbx_description
1 polymer ?
#
loop_
_entity_poly.entity_id
_entity_poly.type
_entity_poly.pdbx_seq_one_letter_code
_entity_poly.pdbx_strand_id
1 'polypeptide(L)'
;MTRKTGSIDPVYLSGRARDVKTACDGTTTEVGHARLEATVETFARVVQHLEVEPIVANMNLSGAPAMSGFRAAVDKAAPDLRRRRDLRYTLLDDVPVATLISGHALSASGVLGVAAKSGYLPIADRCAGFVTGGLLMTSFEGGDPAVVTGPPAPALEDPADPLAWHAMAPLPVHGMRRRRRLDVQPCSDSSKVSISAMFRDSYVRADSTETIIHEYTLDASVDADTGVILHSQAIPRVLPWQECPGAVASATRITGMRLDELHFRVRQELAGTSTCTHLNDLLRSVADTAALIPLLSTP
;
A
#
# COMPACT_ATOMS: atom_id res chain seq x y z
N MET A 1 0.30 -11.70 -1.20
CA MET A 1 1.41 -11.99 -2.14
C MET A 1 2.00 -13.32 -1.74
N THR A 2 1.96 -14.31 -2.63
CA THR A 2 2.46 -15.66 -2.35
C THR A 2 3.18 -16.25 -3.57
N ARG A 3 3.94 -17.30 -3.35
CA ARG A 3 4.53 -18.15 -4.39
C ARG A 3 4.23 -19.60 -4.04
N LYS A 4 4.25 -20.48 -5.04
CA LYS A 4 4.22 -21.92 -4.77
C LYS A 4 5.47 -22.31 -4.00
N THR A 5 5.36 -23.27 -3.09
CA THR A 5 6.50 -23.79 -2.31
C THR A 5 7.64 -24.19 -3.23
N GLY A 6 8.85 -23.69 -2.95
CA GLY A 6 10.05 -23.96 -3.75
C GLY A 6 10.11 -23.21 -5.09
N SER A 7 9.13 -22.38 -5.42
CA SER A 7 9.16 -21.55 -6.63
C SER A 7 9.54 -20.10 -6.33
N ILE A 8 10.34 -19.53 -7.22
CA ILE A 8 10.64 -18.10 -7.26
C ILE A 8 9.66 -17.31 -8.14
N ASP A 9 8.82 -18.01 -8.94
CA ASP A 9 7.94 -17.41 -9.96
C ASP A 9 6.68 -18.26 -10.29
N PRO A 10 5.56 -17.67 -10.75
CA PRO A 10 5.17 -16.27 -10.62
C PRO A 10 4.89 -15.89 -9.17
N VAL A 11 4.80 -14.58 -8.89
CA VAL A 11 4.14 -14.11 -7.66
C VAL A 11 2.64 -14.02 -7.90
N TYR A 12 1.87 -14.60 -6.99
CA TYR A 12 0.42 -14.54 -6.94
C TYR A 12 -0.03 -13.40 -6.01
N LEU A 13 -0.87 -12.51 -6.52
CA LEU A 13 -1.47 -11.40 -5.79
C LEU A 13 -2.96 -11.68 -5.64
N SER A 14 -3.42 -11.76 -4.39
CA SER A 14 -4.84 -11.82 -4.04
C SER A 14 -5.15 -10.60 -3.17
N GLY A 15 -6.13 -9.82 -3.60
CA GLY A 15 -6.53 -8.54 -3.01
C GLY A 15 -8.01 -8.52 -2.66
N ARG A 16 -8.35 -7.86 -1.56
CA ARG A 16 -9.73 -7.63 -1.10
C ARG A 16 -9.84 -6.20 -0.59
N ALA A 17 -10.94 -5.56 -0.94
CA ALA A 17 -11.30 -4.22 -0.46
C ALA A 17 -12.77 -4.22 -0.05
N ARG A 18 -13.10 -3.42 0.97
CA ARG A 18 -14.45 -3.24 1.48
C ARG A 18 -14.58 -1.84 2.04
N ASP A 19 -15.64 -1.15 1.66
CA ASP A 19 -16.09 0.08 2.31
C ASP A 19 -17.32 -0.23 3.15
N VAL A 20 -17.36 0.34 4.36
CA VAL A 20 -18.49 0.26 5.27
C VAL A 20 -18.88 1.66 5.74
N LYS A 21 -20.16 1.87 6.00
CA LYS A 21 -20.70 3.07 6.64
C LYS A 21 -21.34 2.68 7.96
N THR A 22 -20.94 3.35 9.03
CA THR A 22 -21.57 3.23 10.35
C THR A 22 -22.46 4.46 10.60
N ALA A 23 -23.75 4.23 10.82
CA ALA A 23 -24.73 5.26 11.13
C ALA A 23 -24.66 5.66 12.61
N CYS A 24 -25.34 6.76 12.97
CA CYS A 24 -25.32 7.31 14.33
C CYS A 24 -25.93 6.35 15.38
N ASP A 25 -26.79 5.43 14.97
CA ASP A 25 -27.37 4.38 15.82
C ASP A 25 -26.43 3.17 16.02
N GLY A 26 -25.24 3.19 15.41
CA GLY A 26 -24.26 2.10 15.42
C GLY A 26 -24.48 1.06 14.32
N THR A 27 -25.55 1.17 13.52
CA THR A 27 -25.80 0.25 12.40
C THR A 27 -24.71 0.41 11.34
N THR A 28 -24.05 -0.69 10.99
CA THR A 28 -23.00 -0.69 9.97
C THR A 28 -23.48 -1.40 8.71
N THR A 29 -23.28 -0.76 7.55
CA THR A 29 -23.68 -1.27 6.23
C THR A 29 -22.47 -1.34 5.32
N GLU A 30 -22.32 -2.44 4.57
CA GLU A 30 -21.34 -2.51 3.50
C GLU A 30 -21.84 -1.68 2.31
N VAL A 31 -21.04 -0.72 1.87
CA VAL A 31 -21.38 0.18 0.75
C VAL A 31 -20.62 -0.18 -0.53
N GLY A 32 -19.58 -1.01 -0.42
CA GLY A 32 -18.85 -1.51 -1.57
C GLY A 32 -17.85 -2.61 -1.20
N HIS A 33 -17.53 -3.45 -2.17
CA HIS A 33 -16.44 -4.42 -2.07
C HIS A 33 -15.77 -4.60 -3.44
N ALA A 34 -14.52 -5.04 -3.41
CA ALA A 34 -13.81 -5.47 -4.59
C ALA A 34 -12.84 -6.61 -4.28
N ARG A 35 -12.52 -7.40 -5.32
CA ARG A 35 -11.47 -8.42 -5.28
C ARG A 35 -10.53 -8.23 -6.47
N LEU A 36 -9.30 -8.66 -6.29
CA LEU A 36 -8.29 -8.71 -7.34
C LEU A 36 -7.54 -10.03 -7.24
N GLU A 37 -7.36 -10.70 -8.36
CA GLU A 37 -6.41 -11.80 -8.50
C GLU A 37 -5.46 -11.45 -9.64
N ALA A 38 -4.16 -11.57 -9.42
CA ALA A 38 -3.17 -11.32 -10.46
C ALA A 38 -1.95 -12.23 -10.31
N THR A 39 -1.29 -12.48 -11.43
CA THR A 39 0.01 -13.14 -11.48
C THR A 39 1.02 -12.24 -12.14
N VAL A 40 2.19 -12.13 -11.53
CA VAL A 40 3.29 -11.30 -12.02
C VAL A 40 4.53 -12.16 -12.19
N GLU A 41 5.13 -12.06 -13.36
CA GLU A 41 6.44 -12.62 -13.65
C GLU A 41 7.51 -11.79 -12.93
N THR A 42 8.26 -12.40 -12.03
CA THR A 42 9.18 -11.74 -11.09
C THR A 42 10.37 -11.11 -11.82
N PHE A 43 10.90 -11.78 -12.84
CA PHE A 43 12.07 -11.31 -13.58
C PHE A 43 11.72 -10.23 -14.61
N ALA A 44 10.74 -10.49 -15.48
CA ALA A 44 10.28 -9.49 -16.43
C ALA A 44 9.53 -8.32 -15.74
N ARG A 45 8.99 -8.55 -14.53
CA ARG A 45 8.11 -7.64 -13.80
C ARG A 45 6.90 -7.23 -14.64
N VAL A 46 6.29 -8.22 -15.27
CA VAL A 46 5.15 -8.08 -16.17
C VAL A 46 3.96 -8.84 -15.61
N VAL A 47 2.78 -8.23 -15.71
CA VAL A 47 1.52 -8.88 -15.37
C VAL A 47 1.21 -9.95 -16.41
N GLN A 48 1.09 -11.20 -15.99
CA GLN A 48 0.71 -12.32 -16.86
C GLN A 48 -0.81 -12.43 -16.94
N HIS A 49 -1.47 -12.38 -15.79
CA HIS A 49 -2.93 -12.41 -15.65
C HIS A 49 -3.37 -11.43 -14.58
N LEU A 50 -4.52 -10.79 -14.77
CA LEU A 50 -5.15 -9.90 -13.80
C LEU A 50 -6.65 -9.88 -14.01
N GLU A 51 -7.38 -10.13 -12.93
CA GLU A 51 -8.83 -10.04 -12.86
C GLU A 51 -9.23 -9.19 -11.65
N VAL A 52 -10.34 -8.47 -11.81
CA VAL A 52 -10.97 -7.70 -10.74
C VAL A 52 -12.46 -8.01 -10.69
N GLU A 53 -13.00 -8.10 -9.48
CA GLU A 53 -14.44 -8.24 -9.24
C GLU A 53 -14.92 -7.03 -8.43
N PRO A 54 -16.02 -6.37 -8.81
CA PRO A 54 -16.80 -6.56 -10.04
C PRO A 54 -16.01 -6.26 -11.33
N ILE A 55 -16.33 -6.98 -12.41
CA ILE A 55 -15.62 -6.90 -13.71
C ILE A 55 -15.58 -5.45 -14.23
N VAL A 56 -14.42 -5.05 -14.73
CA VAL A 56 -14.21 -3.79 -15.45
C VAL A 56 -14.19 -4.10 -16.95
N ALA A 57 -15.24 -3.69 -17.66
CA ALA A 57 -15.39 -3.99 -19.08
C ALA A 57 -14.20 -3.45 -19.90
N ASN A 58 -13.71 -4.26 -20.85
CA ASN A 58 -12.64 -3.92 -21.78
C ASN A 58 -11.28 -3.58 -21.15
N MET A 59 -11.08 -3.85 -19.85
CA MET A 59 -9.78 -3.69 -19.22
C MET A 59 -8.89 -4.91 -19.50
N ASN A 60 -7.74 -4.68 -20.15
CA ASN A 60 -6.70 -5.68 -20.33
C ASN A 60 -5.35 -5.12 -19.86
N LEU A 61 -4.76 -5.78 -18.87
CA LEU A 61 -3.47 -5.42 -18.29
C LEU A 61 -2.43 -6.54 -18.42
N SER A 62 -2.74 -7.65 -19.11
CA SER A 62 -1.74 -8.66 -19.46
C SER A 62 -0.67 -8.05 -20.35
N GLY A 63 0.59 -8.28 -20.00
CA GLY A 63 1.74 -7.65 -20.66
C GLY A 63 2.10 -6.26 -20.11
N ALA A 64 1.29 -5.68 -19.22
CA ALA A 64 1.63 -4.39 -18.60
C ALA A 64 2.80 -4.55 -17.60
N PRO A 65 3.67 -3.54 -17.44
CA PRO A 65 4.66 -3.54 -16.38
C PRO A 65 3.95 -3.60 -15.02
N ALA A 66 4.36 -4.49 -14.12
CA ALA A 66 3.77 -4.66 -12.78
C ALA A 66 4.31 -3.68 -11.74
N MET A 67 5.15 -2.71 -12.17
CA MET A 67 5.87 -1.77 -11.31
C MET A 67 5.76 -0.34 -11.87
N SER A 68 6.87 0.26 -12.29
CA SER A 68 6.88 1.55 -12.99
C SER A 68 6.09 1.43 -14.29
N GLY A 69 5.12 2.31 -14.48
CA GLY A 69 4.23 2.31 -15.65
C GLY A 69 2.88 1.62 -15.43
N PHE A 70 2.73 0.77 -14.41
CA PHE A 70 1.47 0.03 -14.17
C PHE A 70 0.27 0.97 -14.02
N ARG A 71 0.37 1.97 -13.14
CA ARG A 71 -0.72 2.93 -12.87
C ARG A 71 -1.13 3.72 -14.12
N ALA A 72 -0.19 4.04 -15.00
CA ALA A 72 -0.49 4.67 -16.28
C ALA A 72 -1.20 3.72 -17.25
N ALA A 73 -0.86 2.42 -17.23
CA ALA A 73 -1.58 1.40 -17.97
C ALA A 73 -3.02 1.23 -17.45
N VAL A 74 -3.23 1.24 -16.12
CA VAL A 74 -4.56 1.23 -15.50
C VAL A 74 -5.37 2.46 -15.93
N ASP A 75 -4.80 3.66 -15.83
CA ASP A 75 -5.46 4.90 -16.25
C ASP A 75 -5.87 4.88 -17.73
N LYS A 76 -5.06 4.25 -18.60
CA LYS A 76 -5.37 4.09 -20.02
C LYS A 76 -6.48 3.06 -20.25
N ALA A 77 -6.44 1.93 -19.55
CA ALA A 77 -7.36 0.82 -19.75
C ALA A 77 -8.72 1.03 -19.07
N ALA A 78 -8.76 1.77 -17.97
CA ALA A 78 -9.94 1.99 -17.15
C ALA A 78 -9.94 3.41 -16.52
N PRO A 79 -10.02 4.48 -17.35
CA PRO A 79 -9.80 5.87 -16.93
C PRO A 79 -10.80 6.38 -15.88
N ASP A 80 -11.97 5.76 -15.79
CA ASP A 80 -13.02 6.15 -14.86
C ASP A 80 -12.74 5.70 -13.43
N LEU A 81 -11.99 4.61 -13.22
CA LEU A 81 -11.82 4.03 -11.89
C LEU A 81 -11.09 5.00 -10.95
N ARG A 82 -9.97 5.58 -11.42
CA ARG A 82 -9.23 6.57 -10.63
C ARG A 82 -10.05 7.83 -10.38
N ARG A 83 -10.73 8.33 -11.42
CA ARG A 83 -11.51 9.58 -11.35
C ARG A 83 -12.63 9.46 -10.31
N ARG A 84 -13.26 8.29 -10.22
CA ARG A 84 -14.35 8.00 -9.28
C ARG A 84 -13.87 7.53 -7.91
N ARG A 85 -12.55 7.37 -7.69
CA ARG A 85 -11.97 6.75 -6.49
C ARG A 85 -12.59 5.37 -6.20
N ASP A 86 -12.74 4.57 -7.25
CA ASP A 86 -13.38 3.26 -7.18
C ASP A 86 -12.53 2.27 -6.37
N LEU A 87 -13.15 1.42 -5.54
CA LEU A 87 -12.46 0.39 -4.75
C LEU A 87 -11.59 -0.56 -5.60
N ARG A 88 -11.96 -0.80 -6.86
CA ARG A 88 -11.14 -1.61 -7.78
C ARG A 88 -9.85 -0.88 -8.14
N TYR A 89 -9.90 0.45 -8.28
CA TYR A 89 -8.69 1.24 -8.50
C TYR A 89 -7.75 1.15 -7.30
N THR A 90 -8.28 1.16 -6.08
CA THR A 90 -7.51 0.95 -4.85
C THR A 90 -6.68 -0.34 -4.90
N LEU A 91 -7.29 -1.47 -5.27
CA LEU A 91 -6.59 -2.76 -5.39
C LEU A 91 -5.55 -2.75 -6.52
N LEU A 92 -5.88 -2.14 -7.65
CA LEU A 92 -4.95 -1.98 -8.77
C LEU A 92 -3.77 -1.09 -8.37
N ASP A 93 -4.00 -0.02 -7.63
CA ASP A 93 -2.96 0.91 -7.19
C ASP A 93 -1.95 0.24 -6.25
N ASP A 94 -2.33 -0.82 -5.55
CA ASP A 94 -1.47 -1.61 -4.68
C ASP A 94 -0.59 -2.63 -5.45
N VAL A 95 -0.89 -2.98 -6.71
CA VAL A 95 -0.12 -3.98 -7.48
C VAL A 95 1.38 -3.65 -7.58
N PRO A 96 1.81 -2.40 -7.87
CA PRO A 96 3.22 -2.05 -7.90
C PRO A 96 3.92 -2.25 -6.56
N VAL A 97 3.31 -1.80 -5.48
CA VAL A 97 3.96 -1.89 -4.16
C VAL A 97 3.93 -3.33 -3.64
N ALA A 98 2.85 -4.08 -3.91
CA ALA A 98 2.76 -5.51 -3.61
C ALA A 98 3.84 -6.31 -4.38
N THR A 99 4.05 -6.00 -5.65
CA THR A 99 5.11 -6.60 -6.47
C THR A 99 6.48 -6.27 -5.91
N LEU A 100 6.74 -5.00 -5.56
CA LEU A 100 7.99 -4.54 -4.95
C LEU A 100 8.31 -5.30 -3.66
N ILE A 101 7.39 -5.26 -2.70
CA ILE A 101 7.65 -5.83 -1.38
C ILE A 101 7.74 -7.36 -1.45
N SER A 102 7.06 -8.02 -2.41
CA SER A 102 7.16 -9.47 -2.59
C SER A 102 8.59 -9.99 -2.82
N GLY A 103 9.51 -9.12 -3.24
CA GLY A 103 10.93 -9.44 -3.36
C GLY A 103 11.60 -9.70 -2.01
N HIS A 104 11.12 -9.08 -0.93
CA HIS A 104 11.63 -9.31 0.42
C HIS A 104 11.51 -10.79 0.82
N ALA A 105 10.39 -11.46 0.51
CA ALA A 105 10.22 -12.89 0.80
C ALA A 105 11.27 -13.78 0.13
N LEU A 106 11.76 -13.40 -1.06
CA LEU A 106 12.82 -14.16 -1.74
C LEU A 106 14.16 -14.03 -1.02
N SER A 107 14.50 -12.81 -0.59
CA SER A 107 15.71 -12.57 0.21
C SER A 107 15.61 -13.23 1.60
N ALA A 108 14.48 -13.07 2.29
CA ALA A 108 14.30 -13.54 3.66
C ALA A 108 14.08 -15.06 3.79
N SER A 109 13.64 -15.74 2.73
CA SER A 109 13.52 -17.21 2.73
C SER A 109 14.83 -17.92 2.39
N GLY A 110 15.82 -17.20 1.82
CA GLY A 110 17.05 -17.80 1.32
C GLY A 110 16.87 -18.66 0.07
N VAL A 111 15.67 -18.67 -0.56
CA VAL A 111 15.36 -19.50 -1.74
C VAL A 111 16.26 -19.19 -2.95
N LEU A 112 16.82 -17.99 -3.00
CA LEU A 112 17.78 -17.58 -4.04
C LEU A 112 19.19 -18.18 -3.84
N GLY A 113 19.49 -18.71 -2.65
CA GLY A 113 20.81 -19.22 -2.29
C GLY A 113 21.92 -18.17 -2.36
N VAL A 114 23.18 -18.63 -2.33
CA VAL A 114 24.38 -17.77 -2.40
C VAL A 114 24.68 -17.29 -3.83
N ALA A 115 24.16 -18.01 -4.85
CA ALA A 115 24.58 -17.84 -6.24
C ALA A 115 23.64 -16.95 -7.08
N ALA A 116 22.35 -16.83 -6.73
CA ALA A 116 21.42 -15.99 -7.49
C ALA A 116 21.20 -14.66 -6.76
N LYS A 117 21.90 -13.62 -7.19
CA LYS A 117 21.44 -12.25 -6.91
C LYS A 117 20.02 -12.15 -7.47
N SER A 118 19.07 -11.59 -6.72
CA SER A 118 17.65 -11.47 -7.09
C SER A 118 17.37 -10.74 -8.42
N GLY A 119 18.41 -10.36 -9.18
CA GLY A 119 18.34 -9.45 -10.33
C GLY A 119 17.91 -8.04 -9.95
N TYR A 120 17.58 -7.78 -8.68
CA TYR A 120 17.18 -6.47 -8.19
C TYR A 120 18.43 -5.62 -7.97
N LEU A 121 18.67 -4.71 -8.89
CA LEU A 121 19.62 -3.62 -8.69
C LEU A 121 18.89 -2.48 -7.98
N PRO A 122 19.28 -2.13 -6.74
CA PRO A 122 18.69 -1.00 -6.05
C PRO A 122 19.00 0.30 -6.80
N ILE A 123 18.02 1.20 -6.87
CA ILE A 123 18.23 2.54 -7.40
C ILE A 123 18.57 3.43 -6.21
N ALA A 124 19.80 3.95 -6.19
CA ALA A 124 20.26 4.88 -5.17
C ALA A 124 19.35 6.12 -5.09
N ASP A 125 19.21 6.64 -3.87
CA ASP A 125 18.47 7.87 -3.54
C ASP A 125 16.99 7.83 -3.97
N ARG A 126 16.42 6.64 -4.19
CA ARG A 126 15.00 6.50 -4.53
C ARG A 126 14.08 6.94 -3.39
N CYS A 127 14.49 6.69 -2.15
CA CYS A 127 13.82 7.11 -0.93
C CYS A 127 14.81 7.11 0.24
N ALA A 128 14.38 7.55 1.44
CA ALA A 128 15.24 7.63 2.62
C ALA A 128 15.98 6.31 2.92
N GLY A 129 15.30 5.15 2.79
CA GLY A 129 15.91 3.84 3.02
C GLY A 129 16.91 3.39 1.94
N PHE A 130 16.96 4.08 0.80
CA PHE A 130 17.91 3.84 -0.30
C PHE A 130 18.91 4.99 -0.45
N VAL A 131 19.11 5.80 0.60
CA VAL A 131 20.08 6.90 0.56
C VAL A 131 21.48 6.36 0.29
N THR A 132 22.21 7.06 -0.60
CA THR A 132 23.61 6.79 -0.88
C THR A 132 24.44 6.78 0.41
N GLY A 133 25.25 5.74 0.61
CA GLY A 133 26.02 5.52 1.83
C GLY A 133 25.21 5.04 3.04
N GLY A 134 23.90 4.86 2.92
CA GLY A 134 23.05 4.26 3.95
C GLY A 134 23.30 2.75 4.10
N LEU A 135 22.75 2.16 5.17
CA LEU A 135 22.94 0.75 5.53
C LEU A 135 22.58 -0.19 4.36
N LEU A 136 21.39 -0.01 3.79
CA LEU A 136 20.91 -0.88 2.72
C LEU A 136 21.80 -0.77 1.47
N MET A 137 22.12 0.45 1.03
CA MET A 137 22.94 0.67 -0.17
C MET A 137 24.34 0.06 -0.01
N THR A 138 24.98 0.28 1.14
CA THR A 138 26.30 -0.26 1.44
C THR A 138 26.28 -1.80 1.48
N SER A 139 25.20 -2.40 1.98
CA SER A 139 25.05 -3.88 1.99
C SER A 139 24.96 -4.47 0.58
N PHE A 140 24.29 -3.78 -0.36
CA PHE A 140 24.24 -4.19 -1.76
C PHE A 140 25.61 -4.09 -2.43
N GLU A 141 26.36 -3.01 -2.17
CA GLU A 141 27.72 -2.82 -2.68
C GLU A 141 28.68 -3.90 -2.16
N GLY A 142 28.52 -4.29 -0.89
CA GLY A 142 29.27 -5.39 -0.26
C GLY A 142 28.90 -6.78 -0.78
N GLY A 143 27.81 -6.93 -1.55
CA GLY A 143 27.36 -8.19 -2.12
C GLY A 143 26.57 -9.09 -1.18
N ASP A 144 26.25 -8.62 0.03
CA ASP A 144 25.42 -9.29 1.02
C ASP A 144 24.29 -8.34 1.47
N PRO A 145 23.21 -8.21 0.68
CA PRO A 145 22.15 -7.26 0.96
C PRO A 145 21.46 -7.55 2.30
N ALA A 146 21.38 -6.53 3.16
CA ALA A 146 20.73 -6.64 4.44
C ALA A 146 19.27 -7.08 4.28
N VAL A 147 18.84 -8.03 5.11
CA VAL A 147 17.46 -8.48 5.19
C VAL A 147 16.86 -7.97 6.50
N VAL A 148 15.83 -7.14 6.39
CA VAL A 148 15.11 -6.63 7.56
C VAL A 148 14.40 -7.76 8.30
N THR A 149 14.51 -7.77 9.62
CA THR A 149 13.70 -8.60 10.52
C THR A 149 12.99 -7.71 11.52
N GLY A 150 11.71 -7.42 11.28
CA GLY A 150 10.93 -6.63 12.23
C GLY A 150 10.30 -7.46 13.35
N PRO A 151 9.57 -6.80 14.27
CA PRO A 151 8.94 -7.46 15.40
C PRO A 151 7.77 -8.36 14.96
N PRO A 152 7.33 -9.31 15.80
CA PRO A 152 6.08 -10.02 15.61
C PRO A 152 4.91 -9.06 15.37
N ALA A 153 4.06 -9.37 14.40
CA ALA A 153 2.89 -8.57 14.07
C ALA A 153 1.76 -8.89 15.06
N PRO A 154 1.31 -7.93 15.89
CA PRO A 154 0.12 -8.12 16.70
C PRO A 154 -1.13 -8.20 15.81
N ALA A 155 -2.18 -8.85 16.29
CA ALA A 155 -3.47 -8.86 15.60
C ALA A 155 -3.98 -7.42 15.39
N LEU A 156 -4.54 -7.16 14.20
CA LEU A 156 -5.23 -5.89 13.92
C LEU A 156 -6.75 -6.03 14.08
N GLU A 157 -7.23 -7.27 14.04
CA GLU A 157 -8.61 -7.65 14.30
C GLU A 157 -8.92 -7.53 15.80
N ASP A 158 -10.02 -6.87 16.11
CA ASP A 158 -10.60 -6.84 17.45
C ASP A 158 -11.79 -7.82 17.48
N PRO A 159 -11.80 -8.85 18.34
CA PRO A 159 -12.95 -9.74 18.49
C PRO A 159 -14.25 -9.02 18.87
N ALA A 160 -14.18 -7.82 19.47
CA ALA A 160 -15.33 -7.00 19.79
C ALA A 160 -15.83 -6.15 18.60
N ASP A 161 -15.03 -6.03 17.53
CA ASP A 161 -15.40 -5.36 16.28
C ASP A 161 -15.12 -6.26 15.06
N PRO A 162 -16.04 -7.20 14.74
CA PRO A 162 -15.89 -8.09 13.59
C PRO A 162 -15.98 -7.35 12.23
N LEU A 163 -16.36 -6.07 12.22
CA LEU A 163 -16.46 -5.25 11.01
C LEU A 163 -15.21 -4.41 10.76
N ALA A 164 -14.31 -4.29 11.73
CA ALA A 164 -13.02 -3.59 11.61
C ALA A 164 -12.20 -4.04 10.39
N TRP A 165 -12.26 -5.32 10.04
CA TRP A 165 -11.58 -5.90 8.89
C TRP A 165 -12.47 -6.88 8.13
N HIS A 166 -12.35 -6.92 6.80
CA HIS A 166 -12.99 -7.97 6.01
C HIS A 166 -12.22 -9.29 6.15
N ALA A 167 -12.91 -10.41 5.93
CA ALA A 167 -12.29 -11.73 6.01
C ALA A 167 -11.10 -11.87 5.06
N MET A 168 -9.97 -12.32 5.59
CA MET A 168 -8.74 -12.60 4.86
C MET A 168 -8.30 -14.03 5.15
N ALA A 169 -7.86 -14.75 4.11
CA ALA A 169 -7.25 -16.06 4.31
C ALA A 169 -6.01 -15.95 5.21
N PRO A 170 -5.67 -16.97 6.02
CA PRO A 170 -4.39 -17.00 6.72
C PRO A 170 -3.21 -16.81 5.75
N LEU A 171 -2.18 -16.09 6.17
CA LEU A 171 -0.99 -15.88 5.36
C LEU A 171 -0.08 -17.11 5.50
N PRO A 172 0.27 -17.81 4.41
CA PRO A 172 1.15 -18.98 4.52
C PRO A 172 2.59 -18.54 4.83
N VAL A 173 3.42 -19.50 5.26
CA VAL A 173 4.87 -19.33 5.39
C VAL A 173 5.46 -18.77 4.09
N HIS A 174 6.38 -17.82 4.22
CA HIS A 174 6.97 -17.01 3.15
C HIS A 174 5.98 -16.13 2.37
N GLY A 175 4.72 -16.07 2.80
CA GLY A 175 3.73 -15.14 2.29
C GLY A 175 3.99 -13.72 2.80
N MET A 176 3.55 -12.74 2.00
CA MET A 176 3.55 -11.34 2.37
C MET A 176 2.17 -10.73 2.23
N ARG A 177 1.90 -9.70 3.02
CA ARG A 177 0.63 -8.98 3.04
C ARG A 177 0.85 -7.49 3.23
N ARG A 178 0.08 -6.69 2.47
CA ARG A 178 -0.18 -5.29 2.77
C ARG A 178 -1.60 -5.22 3.32
N ARG A 179 -1.78 -4.60 4.47
CA ARG A 179 -3.09 -4.17 5.00
C ARG A 179 -3.10 -2.66 5.02
N ARG A 180 -4.24 -2.06 4.68
CA ARG A 180 -4.45 -0.62 4.80
C ARG A 180 -5.87 -0.35 5.29
N ARG A 181 -6.04 0.71 6.05
CA ARG A 181 -7.33 1.21 6.52
C ARG A 181 -7.38 2.71 6.27
N LEU A 182 -8.52 3.19 5.81
CA LEU A 182 -8.85 4.60 5.74
C LEU A 182 -10.18 4.77 6.46
N ASP A 183 -10.17 5.53 7.55
CA ASP A 183 -11.35 5.83 8.36
C ASP A 183 -11.63 7.33 8.26
N VAL A 184 -12.89 7.67 8.02
CA VAL A 184 -13.34 9.01 7.67
C VAL A 184 -14.54 9.34 8.53
N GLN A 185 -14.44 10.40 9.32
CA GLN A 185 -15.47 10.77 10.29
C GLN A 185 -15.71 12.29 10.26
N PRO A 186 -16.98 12.74 10.43
CA PRO A 186 -17.28 14.16 10.55
C PRO A 186 -16.63 14.74 11.80
N CYS A 187 -16.16 15.99 11.73
CA CYS A 187 -15.76 16.73 12.91
C CYS A 187 -16.97 17.44 13.54
N SER A 188 -16.81 17.93 14.78
CA SER A 188 -17.79 18.83 15.41
C SER A 188 -17.99 20.12 14.61
N ASP A 189 -16.96 20.56 13.91
CA ASP A 189 -17.03 21.58 12.86
C ASP A 189 -17.47 20.92 11.55
N SER A 190 -18.70 21.22 11.10
CA SER A 190 -19.31 20.58 9.92
C SER A 190 -18.57 20.86 8.61
N SER A 191 -17.69 21.85 8.56
CA SER A 191 -16.84 22.13 7.40
C SER A 191 -15.63 21.19 7.30
N LYS A 192 -15.34 20.41 8.35
CA LYS A 192 -14.15 19.57 8.46
C LYS A 192 -14.49 18.09 8.59
N VAL A 193 -13.67 17.29 7.93
CA VAL A 193 -13.67 15.84 8.06
C VAL A 193 -12.30 15.40 8.57
N SER A 194 -12.30 14.53 9.56
CA SER A 194 -11.07 13.92 10.06
C SER A 194 -10.86 12.53 9.47
N ILE A 195 -9.59 12.20 9.26
CA ILE A 195 -9.14 11.02 8.55
C ILE A 195 -8.11 10.32 9.43
N SER A 196 -8.35 9.05 9.74
CA SER A 196 -7.35 8.16 10.31
C SER A 196 -6.99 7.10 9.29
N ALA A 197 -5.74 7.09 8.83
CA ALA A 197 -5.27 6.10 7.88
C ALA A 197 -4.12 5.27 8.46
N MET A 198 -3.96 4.05 7.99
CA MET A 198 -2.79 3.24 8.30
C MET A 198 -2.47 2.28 7.16
N PHE A 199 -1.21 1.84 7.09
CA PHE A 199 -0.88 0.62 6.39
C PHE A 199 0.17 -0.19 7.15
N ARG A 200 0.18 -1.51 6.92
CA ARG A 200 1.16 -2.46 7.42
C ARG A 200 1.57 -3.40 6.29
N ASP A 201 2.86 -3.52 6.06
CA ASP A 201 3.46 -4.61 5.28
C ASP A 201 4.01 -5.67 6.24
N SER A 202 3.68 -6.92 6.02
CA SER A 202 4.13 -8.06 6.84
C SER A 202 4.62 -9.24 6.00
N TYR A 203 5.42 -10.10 6.65
CA TYR A 203 5.99 -11.31 6.08
C TYR A 203 5.93 -12.46 7.10
N VAL A 204 5.60 -13.66 6.64
CA VAL A 204 5.61 -14.87 7.49
C VAL A 204 6.94 -15.59 7.35
N ARG A 205 7.67 -15.71 8.46
CA ARG A 205 8.95 -16.41 8.53
C ARG A 205 8.76 -17.94 8.43
N ALA A 206 9.87 -18.67 8.26
CA ALA A 206 9.87 -20.14 8.21
C ALA A 206 9.30 -20.80 9.48
N ASP A 207 9.40 -20.12 10.63
CA ASP A 207 8.84 -20.55 11.92
C ASP A 207 7.35 -20.19 12.09
N SER A 208 6.68 -19.78 11.01
CA SER A 208 5.26 -19.35 10.99
C SER A 208 4.95 -18.06 11.75
N THR A 209 5.95 -17.31 12.21
CA THR A 209 5.72 -16.00 12.82
C THR A 209 5.53 -14.95 11.73
N GLU A 210 4.41 -14.24 11.74
CA GLU A 210 4.21 -13.01 10.95
C GLU A 210 4.98 -11.85 11.60
N THR A 211 5.85 -11.18 10.85
CA THR A 211 6.62 -10.01 11.30
C THR A 211 6.32 -8.79 10.44
N ILE A 212 6.36 -7.60 11.06
CA ILE A 212 6.12 -6.33 10.37
C ILE A 212 7.40 -5.88 9.64
N ILE A 213 7.26 -5.32 8.45
CA ILE A 213 8.36 -4.71 7.68
C ILE A 213 8.22 -3.18 7.68
N HIS A 214 7.04 -2.70 7.32
CA HIS A 214 6.69 -1.28 7.28
C HIS A 214 5.36 -1.09 7.98
N GLU A 215 5.26 -0.09 8.85
CA GLU A 215 3.99 0.33 9.41
C GLU A 215 4.00 1.82 9.73
N TYR A 216 2.96 2.50 9.26
CA TYR A 216 2.65 3.89 9.57
C TYR A 216 1.18 4.03 9.93
N THR A 217 0.90 4.93 10.85
CA THR A 217 -0.44 5.55 10.99
C THR A 217 -0.35 6.99 10.51
N LEU A 218 -1.48 7.57 10.09
CA LEU A 218 -1.61 8.92 9.60
C LEU A 218 -2.87 9.53 10.18
N ASP A 219 -2.73 10.71 10.75
CA ASP A 219 -3.82 11.58 11.14
C ASP A 219 -3.87 12.75 10.14
N ALA A 220 -5.03 12.95 9.52
CA ALA A 220 -5.23 14.02 8.56
C ALA A 220 -6.62 14.65 8.71
N SER A 221 -6.79 15.85 8.17
CA SER A 221 -8.10 16.48 8.07
C SER A 221 -8.25 17.21 6.74
N VAL A 222 -9.48 17.33 6.30
CA VAL A 222 -9.85 17.92 5.01
C VAL A 222 -11.05 18.84 5.19
N ASP A 223 -11.03 19.94 4.46
CA ASP A 223 -12.20 20.80 4.27
C ASP A 223 -13.18 20.08 3.34
N ALA A 224 -14.39 19.80 3.83
CA ALA A 224 -15.36 18.94 3.17
C ALA A 224 -15.88 19.53 1.84
N ASP A 225 -15.98 20.86 1.76
CA ASP A 225 -16.54 21.57 0.62
C ASP A 225 -15.53 21.71 -0.52
N THR A 226 -14.29 22.05 -0.17
CA THR A 226 -13.23 22.32 -1.14
C THR A 226 -12.38 21.08 -1.45
N GLY A 227 -12.35 20.09 -0.56
CA GLY A 227 -11.46 18.94 -0.63
C GLY A 227 -9.99 19.29 -0.35
N VAL A 228 -9.71 20.45 0.27
CA VAL A 228 -8.36 20.89 0.63
C VAL A 228 -7.93 20.23 1.93
N ILE A 229 -6.74 19.63 1.94
CA ILE A 229 -6.16 18.99 3.12
C ILE A 229 -5.69 20.08 4.08
N LEU A 230 -6.26 20.11 5.28
CA LEU A 230 -5.99 21.11 6.31
C LEU A 230 -4.86 20.68 7.25
N HIS A 231 -4.69 19.39 7.45
CA HIS A 231 -3.66 18.80 8.30
C HIS A 231 -3.26 17.42 7.78
N SER A 232 -1.99 17.05 7.97
CA SER A 232 -1.49 15.71 7.70
C SER A 232 -0.23 15.45 8.53
N GLN A 233 -0.25 14.39 9.34
CA GLN A 233 0.89 13.96 10.14
C GLN A 233 0.96 12.44 10.20
N ALA A 234 2.12 11.89 9.85
CA ALA A 234 2.37 10.46 9.96
C ALA A 234 3.10 10.13 11.26
N ILE A 235 2.74 9.00 11.86
CA ILE A 235 3.42 8.39 13.00
C ILE A 235 4.05 7.08 12.52
N PRO A 236 5.39 6.96 12.52
CA PRO A 236 6.04 5.70 12.20
C PRO A 236 5.82 4.70 13.33
N ARG A 237 5.53 3.44 12.99
CA ARG A 237 5.42 2.35 13.98
C ARG A 237 6.57 1.35 13.81
N VAL A 238 6.76 0.84 12.59
CA VAL A 238 7.85 -0.07 12.25
C VAL A 238 8.47 0.38 10.94
N LEU A 239 9.78 0.62 10.95
CA LEU A 239 10.55 1.02 9.78
C LEU A 239 11.75 0.09 9.62
N PRO A 240 12.09 -0.31 8.39
CA PRO A 240 13.08 -1.36 8.18
C PRO A 240 14.52 -0.90 8.41
N TRP A 241 14.81 0.38 8.14
CA TRP A 241 16.16 0.94 8.12
C TRP A 241 16.25 2.18 8.98
N GLN A 242 17.43 2.41 9.56
CA GLN A 242 17.71 3.54 10.44
C GLN A 242 17.55 4.90 9.77
N GLU A 243 17.62 4.97 8.43
CA GLU A 243 17.46 6.20 7.66
C GLU A 243 15.98 6.53 7.39
N CYS A 244 15.09 5.52 7.41
CA CYS A 244 13.67 5.69 7.12
C CYS A 244 12.92 6.70 8.01
N PRO A 245 13.22 6.87 9.32
CA PRO A 245 12.62 7.92 10.14
C PRO A 245 12.77 9.33 9.54
N GLY A 246 13.83 9.60 8.77
CA GLY A 246 14.06 10.89 8.12
C GLY A 246 12.98 11.28 7.09
N ALA A 247 12.20 10.31 6.60
CA ALA A 247 11.11 10.55 5.66
C ALA A 247 9.78 10.96 6.32
N VAL A 248 9.61 10.75 7.63
CA VAL A 248 8.31 10.88 8.32
C VAL A 248 7.69 12.26 8.14
N ALA A 249 8.51 13.31 8.27
CA ALA A 249 8.08 14.69 8.15
C ALA A 249 7.55 15.04 6.74
N SER A 250 7.83 14.24 5.71
CA SER A 250 7.28 14.47 4.36
C SER A 250 5.75 14.33 4.31
N ALA A 251 5.13 13.66 5.28
CA ALA A 251 3.68 13.57 5.38
C ALA A 251 2.99 14.94 5.51
N THR A 252 3.65 15.95 6.10
CA THR A 252 3.05 17.29 6.25
C THR A 252 2.92 18.02 4.92
N ARG A 253 3.71 17.63 3.91
CA ARG A 253 3.78 18.31 2.61
C ARG A 253 2.51 18.21 1.79
N ILE A 254 1.61 17.27 2.09
CA ILE A 254 0.31 17.22 1.41
C ILE A 254 -0.70 18.24 1.96
N THR A 255 -0.39 18.90 3.08
CA THR A 255 -1.22 19.99 3.60
C THR A 255 -1.32 21.11 2.56
N GLY A 256 -2.54 21.59 2.32
CA GLY A 256 -2.87 22.57 1.28
C GLY A 256 -3.09 21.98 -0.12
N MET A 257 -2.83 20.68 -0.34
CA MET A 257 -3.19 20.01 -1.59
C MET A 257 -4.68 19.65 -1.60
N ARG A 258 -5.26 19.52 -2.80
CA ARG A 258 -6.62 18.98 -2.97
C ARG A 258 -6.61 17.47 -3.10
N LEU A 259 -7.67 16.80 -2.62
CA LEU A 259 -7.83 15.34 -2.73
C LEU A 259 -7.79 14.83 -4.19
N ASP A 260 -8.29 15.59 -5.16
CA ASP A 260 -8.28 15.22 -6.59
C ASP A 260 -6.86 15.25 -7.20
N GLU A 261 -5.98 16.10 -6.68
CA GLU A 261 -4.60 16.31 -7.14
C GLU A 261 -3.58 15.34 -6.51
N LEU A 262 -3.90 14.77 -5.34
CA LEU A 262 -2.95 13.99 -4.51
C LEU A 262 -2.16 12.92 -5.27
N HIS A 263 -2.84 12.11 -6.09
CA HIS A 263 -2.18 11.04 -6.85
C HIS A 263 -1.07 11.56 -7.76
N PHE A 264 -1.29 12.73 -8.37
CA PHE A 264 -0.35 13.35 -9.27
C PHE A 264 0.76 14.09 -8.50
N ARG A 265 0.38 14.96 -7.56
CA ARG A 265 1.33 15.79 -6.81
C ARG A 265 2.27 14.97 -5.93
N VAL A 266 1.79 13.95 -5.23
CA VAL A 266 2.66 13.07 -4.43
C VAL A 266 3.69 12.37 -5.32
N ARG A 267 3.29 11.90 -6.51
CA ARG A 267 4.24 11.27 -7.45
C ARG A 267 5.29 12.25 -7.96
N GLN A 268 4.90 13.50 -8.23
CA GLN A 268 5.77 14.52 -8.82
C GLN A 268 6.70 15.18 -7.80
N GLU A 269 6.20 15.46 -6.60
CA GLU A 269 6.85 16.33 -5.63
C GLU A 269 7.50 15.56 -4.47
N LEU A 270 7.00 14.35 -4.17
CA LEU A 270 7.53 13.53 -3.08
C LEU A 270 8.42 12.44 -3.68
N ALA A 271 9.66 12.81 -3.97
CA ALA A 271 10.69 11.91 -4.46
C ALA A 271 12.01 12.13 -3.70
N GLY A 272 12.89 11.15 -3.81
CA GLY A 272 14.22 11.25 -3.21
C GLY A 272 14.25 10.91 -1.73
N THR A 273 15.44 11.11 -1.15
CA THR A 273 15.81 10.69 0.21
C THR A 273 15.07 11.44 1.32
N SER A 274 14.40 12.55 1.01
CA SER A 274 13.56 13.27 1.98
C SER A 274 12.16 12.64 2.17
N THR A 275 11.88 11.52 1.49
CA THR A 275 10.57 10.86 1.44
C THR A 275 10.70 9.34 1.48
N CYS A 276 9.57 8.62 1.61
CA CYS A 276 9.52 7.16 1.59
C CYS A 276 8.49 6.71 0.56
N THR A 277 8.83 5.77 -0.32
CA THR A 277 7.88 5.23 -1.31
C THR A 277 6.64 4.62 -0.66
N HIS A 278 6.79 3.95 0.49
CA HIS A 278 5.67 3.35 1.21
C HIS A 278 4.79 4.40 1.90
N LEU A 279 5.40 5.46 2.46
CA LEU A 279 4.65 6.59 3.02
C LEU A 279 3.91 7.34 1.91
N ASN A 280 4.53 7.56 0.76
CA ASN A 280 3.91 8.21 -0.39
C ASN A 280 2.68 7.43 -0.88
N ASP A 281 2.70 6.09 -0.83
CA ASP A 281 1.53 5.28 -1.15
C ASP A 281 0.38 5.49 -0.15
N LEU A 282 0.67 5.57 1.15
CA LEU A 282 -0.33 5.95 2.17
C LEU A 282 -0.91 7.35 1.91
N LEU A 283 -0.05 8.35 1.65
CA LEU A 283 -0.49 9.71 1.38
C LEU A 283 -1.37 9.81 0.13
N ARG A 284 -1.10 9.01 -0.91
CA ARG A 284 -1.97 8.93 -2.09
C ARG A 284 -3.33 8.33 -1.77
N SER A 285 -3.40 7.31 -0.91
CA SER A 285 -4.69 6.71 -0.51
C SER A 285 -5.63 7.67 0.22
N VAL A 286 -5.12 8.76 0.82
CA VAL A 286 -5.97 9.82 1.39
C VAL A 286 -6.90 10.42 0.33
N ALA A 287 -6.54 10.37 -0.95
CA ALA A 287 -7.37 10.81 -2.05
C ALA A 287 -8.69 10.04 -2.18
N ASP A 288 -8.73 8.79 -1.69
CA ASP A 288 -9.91 7.93 -1.75
C ASP A 288 -11.02 8.44 -0.84
N THR A 289 -10.67 9.26 0.17
CA THR A 289 -11.63 9.98 1.03
C THR A 289 -12.63 10.81 0.22
N ALA A 290 -12.29 11.26 -0.99
CA ALA A 290 -13.21 12.01 -1.84
C ALA A 290 -14.47 11.20 -2.24
N ALA A 291 -14.40 9.87 -2.30
CA ALA A 291 -15.58 9.03 -2.50
C ALA A 291 -16.32 8.71 -1.19
N LEU A 292 -15.66 8.82 -0.03
CA LEU A 292 -16.23 8.48 1.27
C LEU A 292 -16.95 9.66 1.94
N ILE A 293 -16.46 10.90 1.77
CA ILE A 293 -17.07 12.10 2.35
C ILE A 293 -18.57 12.22 2.05
N PRO A 294 -19.05 12.03 0.80
CA PRO A 294 -20.48 12.17 0.50
C PRO A 294 -21.37 11.17 1.26
N LEU A 295 -20.80 10.05 1.72
CA LEU A 295 -21.52 9.02 2.48
C LEU A 295 -21.77 9.44 3.94
N LEU A 296 -21.01 10.40 4.46
CA LEU A 296 -21.17 10.93 5.82
C LEU A 296 -22.46 11.73 5.97
N SER A 297 -22.91 12.39 4.90
CA SER A 297 -24.00 13.38 4.92
C SER A 297 -25.40 12.79 4.75
N THR A 298 -25.55 11.46 4.68
CA THR A 298 -26.87 10.83 4.52
C THR A 298 -27.43 10.41 5.88
N PRO A 299 -28.51 11.06 6.38
CA PRO A 299 -29.33 10.49 7.44
C PRO A 299 -29.97 9.17 7.00
#